data_AF-C9ZB84-F1
#
_entry.id   AF-C9ZB84-F1
#
_cell.length_a   1.000
_cell.length_b   1.000
_cell.length_c   1.000
_cell.angle_alpha   90.00
_cell.angle_beta   90.00
_cell.angle_gamma   90.00
#
_symmetry.space_group_name_H-M   'P 1'
#
loop_
_entity.id
_entity.type
_entity.pdbx_description
1 polymer ?
#
loop_
_entity_poly.entity_id
_entity_poly.type
_entity_poly.pdbx_seq_one_letter_code
_entity_poly.pdbx_strand_id
1 'polypeptide(L)'
;MLERLQTALAAAARDHTPVTVAALARTARVSRTFLYQNQQARALIEQATRTSRPHPGVSSSASRAQSAWKERALNAEDALTQAQREIRTQRTRIAELLGKIRDLEHDLPEGALQRIVTENTTLKQHVRQLTQDNQQIQERLTSARQNNRFMDKRIADLEAQLAPYLTTPPPRP
;
A
#
# COMPACT_ATOMS: atom_id res chain seq x y z
N MET A 1 -19.19 45.99 61.38
CA MET A 1 -18.90 44.73 60.65
C MET A 1 -18.76 44.96 59.15
N LEU A 2 -19.60 45.78 58.52
CA LEU A 2 -19.48 46.13 57.08
C LEU A 2 -18.20 46.91 56.75
N GLU A 3 -17.80 47.86 57.59
CA GLU A 3 -16.52 48.59 57.46
C GLU A 3 -15.29 47.65 57.36
N ARG A 4 -15.28 46.57 58.14
CA ARG A 4 -14.19 45.57 58.12
C ARG A 4 -14.18 44.73 56.84
N LEU A 5 -15.35 44.54 56.23
CA LEU A 5 -15.47 43.87 54.94
C LEU A 5 -14.98 44.78 53.81
N GLN A 6 -15.32 46.07 53.86
CA GLN A 6 -14.86 47.05 52.89
C GLN A 6 -13.32 47.21 52.94
N THR A 7 -12.72 47.26 54.13
CA THR A 7 -11.25 47.29 54.26
C THR A 7 -10.61 46.00 53.76
N ALA A 8 -11.20 44.83 54.02
CA ALA A 8 -10.71 43.55 53.51
C ALA A 8 -10.82 43.44 51.98
N LEU A 9 -11.90 43.96 51.38
CA LEU A 9 -12.05 44.07 49.93
C LEU A 9 -11.03 45.03 49.31
N ALA A 10 -10.80 46.18 49.96
CA ALA A 10 -9.81 47.15 49.51
C ALA A 10 -8.36 46.60 49.58
N ALA A 11 -8.06 45.74 50.55
CA ALA A 11 -6.79 45.00 50.61
C ALA A 11 -6.71 43.93 49.50
N ALA A 12 -7.75 43.11 49.35
CA ALA A 12 -7.78 42.06 48.31
C ALA A 12 -7.65 42.61 46.88
N ALA A 13 -8.22 43.80 46.63
CA ALA A 13 -8.08 44.51 45.36
C ALA A 13 -6.65 45.00 45.09
N ARG A 14 -5.89 45.41 46.12
CA ARG A 14 -4.48 45.81 45.99
C ARG A 14 -3.56 44.62 45.73
N ASP A 15 -3.85 43.49 46.38
CA ASP A 15 -3.01 42.28 46.30
C ASP A 15 -3.35 41.38 45.09
N HIS A 16 -4.31 41.79 44.24
CA HIS A 16 -4.82 41.01 43.09
C HIS A 16 -5.18 39.55 43.44
N THR A 17 -5.64 39.33 44.67
CA THR A 17 -5.99 37.98 45.13
C THR A 17 -7.42 37.62 44.73
N PRO A 18 -7.70 36.36 44.33
CA PRO A 18 -9.05 35.96 43.95
C PRO A 18 -10.01 36.08 45.14
N VAL A 19 -11.01 36.96 45.00
CA VAL A 19 -12.02 37.26 46.03
C VAL A 19 -12.95 36.07 46.21
N THR A 20 -12.63 35.18 47.16
CA THR A 20 -13.53 34.09 47.58
C THR A 20 -14.22 34.45 48.89
N VAL A 21 -15.51 34.12 49.03
CA VAL A 21 -16.32 34.38 50.23
C VAL A 21 -15.67 33.81 51.49
N ALA A 22 -15.04 32.64 51.36
CA ALA A 22 -14.33 31.97 52.45
C ALA A 22 -13.08 32.70 52.91
N ALA A 23 -12.30 33.29 51.99
CA ALA A 23 -11.14 34.08 52.31
C ALA A 23 -11.56 35.42 52.92
N LEU A 24 -12.55 36.09 52.33
CA LEU A 24 -13.03 37.39 52.80
C LEU A 24 -13.58 37.33 54.23
N ALA A 25 -14.31 36.28 54.59
CA ALA A 25 -14.78 36.04 55.96
C ALA A 25 -13.62 35.97 56.97
N ARG A 26 -12.53 35.28 56.61
CA ARG A 26 -11.33 35.14 57.46
C ARG A 26 -10.59 36.47 57.59
N THR A 27 -10.38 37.18 56.49
CA THR A 27 -9.63 38.44 56.46
C THR A 27 -10.37 39.57 57.18
N ALA A 28 -11.68 39.67 56.99
CA ALA A 28 -12.51 40.67 57.66
C ALA A 28 -12.84 40.30 59.13
N ARG A 29 -12.50 39.09 59.58
CA ARG A 29 -12.91 38.47 60.85
C ARG A 29 -14.42 38.54 61.07
N VAL A 30 -15.19 38.13 60.06
CA VAL A 30 -16.66 38.09 60.07
C VAL A 30 -17.14 36.67 59.76
N SER A 31 -18.25 36.24 60.35
CA SER A 31 -18.79 34.90 60.07
C SER A 31 -19.30 34.79 58.62
N ARG A 32 -19.16 33.59 58.03
CA ARG A 32 -19.70 33.30 56.70
C ARG A 32 -21.23 33.46 56.67
N THR A 33 -21.90 33.11 57.76
CA THR A 33 -23.36 33.28 57.91
C THR A 33 -23.77 34.74 57.82
N PHE A 34 -23.01 35.67 58.38
CA PHE A 34 -23.26 37.11 58.23
C PHE A 34 -23.14 37.58 56.78
N LEU A 35 -22.14 37.08 56.03
CA LEU A 35 -21.98 37.41 54.61
C LEU A 35 -23.15 36.92 53.75
N TYR A 36 -23.73 35.78 54.10
CA TYR A 36 -24.90 35.26 53.42
C TYR A 36 -26.20 35.91 53.89
N GLN A 37 -26.36 36.27 55.16
CA GLN A 37 -27.63 36.83 55.63
C GLN A 37 -27.77 38.33 55.32
N ASN A 38 -26.66 39.06 55.21
CA ASN A 38 -26.69 40.49 54.98
C ASN A 38 -26.64 40.84 53.48
N GLN A 39 -27.73 41.43 52.97
CA GLN A 39 -27.86 41.83 51.56
C GLN A 39 -26.82 42.86 51.12
N GLN A 40 -26.43 43.78 52.01
CA GLN A 40 -25.42 44.81 51.72
C GLN A 40 -24.03 44.19 51.60
N ALA A 41 -23.70 43.18 52.42
CA ALA A 41 -22.44 42.44 52.30
C ALA A 41 -22.34 41.68 50.98
N ARG A 42 -23.44 41.06 50.52
CA ARG A 42 -23.50 40.40 49.21
C ARG A 42 -23.28 41.38 48.06
N ALA A 43 -23.94 42.53 48.09
CA ALA A 43 -23.82 43.57 47.07
C ALA A 43 -22.36 44.07 46.92
N LEU A 44 -21.66 44.28 48.04
CA LEU A 44 -20.25 44.70 48.03
C LEU A 44 -19.32 43.64 47.44
N ILE A 45 -19.54 42.35 47.76
CA ILE A 45 -18.76 41.25 47.19
C ILE A 45 -18.98 41.14 45.68
N GLU A 46 -20.23 41.28 45.24
CA GLU A 46 -20.59 41.22 43.82
C GLU A 46 -19.97 42.38 43.02
N GLN A 47 -19.99 43.59 43.56
CA GLN A 47 -19.33 44.74 42.96
C GLN A 47 -17.82 44.52 42.85
N ALA A 48 -17.17 44.05 43.91
CA ALA A 48 -15.73 43.78 43.90
C ALA A 48 -15.34 42.65 42.92
N THR A 49 -16.16 41.61 42.77
CA THR A 49 -15.93 40.54 41.79
C THR A 49 -16.15 41.00 40.35
N ARG A 50 -17.05 41.96 40.10
CA ARG A 50 -17.19 42.59 38.77
C ARG A 50 -15.96 43.45 38.42
N THR A 51 -15.46 44.25 39.37
CA THR A 51 -14.29 45.12 39.14
C THR A 51 -12.98 44.35 39.04
N SER A 52 -12.84 43.24 39.79
CA SER A 52 -11.65 42.38 39.75
C SER A 52 -11.63 41.41 38.57
N ARG A 53 -12.71 41.33 37.78
CA ARG A 53 -12.74 40.48 36.59
C ARG A 53 -11.86 41.14 35.53
N PRO A 54 -10.69 40.59 35.17
CA PRO A 54 -9.88 41.16 34.11
C PRO A 54 -10.73 41.22 32.85
N HIS A 55 -10.88 42.41 32.28
CA HIS A 55 -11.58 42.62 31.03
C HIS A 55 -10.82 41.81 29.97
N PRO A 56 -11.39 40.72 29.45
CA PRO A 56 -10.58 39.84 28.62
C PRO A 56 -10.40 40.53 27.27
N GLY A 57 -9.21 40.43 26.69
CA GLY A 57 -8.94 40.76 25.29
C GLY A 57 -9.65 39.78 24.32
N VAL A 58 -10.95 39.54 24.55
CA VAL A 58 -11.83 38.61 23.82
C VAL A 58 -11.90 38.99 22.35
N SER A 59 -11.79 40.27 22.00
CA SER A 59 -11.85 40.71 20.61
C SER A 59 -10.67 40.17 19.78
N SER A 60 -9.44 40.21 20.31
CA SER A 60 -8.26 39.76 19.56
C SER A 60 -8.11 38.22 19.55
N SER A 61 -8.49 37.53 20.63
CA SER A 61 -8.46 36.06 20.65
C SER A 61 -9.60 35.46 19.82
N ALA A 62 -10.81 36.02 19.89
CA ALA A 62 -11.93 35.57 19.06
C ALA A 62 -11.71 35.89 17.58
N SER A 63 -11.17 37.06 17.23
CA SER A 63 -10.81 37.40 15.84
C SER A 63 -9.72 36.48 15.29
N ARG A 64 -8.68 36.16 16.07
CA ARG A 64 -7.64 35.19 15.68
C ARG A 64 -8.21 33.77 15.53
N ALA A 65 -9.09 33.35 16.43
CA ALA A 65 -9.75 32.04 16.33
C ALA A 65 -10.66 31.95 15.09
N GLN A 66 -11.41 33.01 14.79
CA GLN A 66 -12.24 33.11 13.57
C GLN A 66 -11.38 33.07 12.30
N SER A 67 -10.26 33.80 12.28
CA SER A 67 -9.30 33.74 11.17
C SER A 67 -8.74 32.34 10.98
N ALA A 68 -8.34 31.66 12.07
CA ALA A 68 -7.80 30.31 12.00
C ALA A 68 -8.82 29.26 11.55
N TRP A 69 -10.10 29.39 11.94
CA TRP A 69 -11.14 28.49 11.45
C TRP A 69 -11.50 28.74 9.99
N LYS A 70 -11.52 30.00 9.56
CA LYS A 70 -11.72 30.35 8.16
C LYS A 70 -10.61 29.81 7.27
N GLU A 71 -9.35 29.94 7.71
CA GLU A 71 -8.19 29.38 7.01
C GLU A 71 -8.27 27.85 6.92
N ARG A 72 -8.62 27.16 8.03
CA ARG A 72 -8.81 25.70 8.00
C ARG A 72 -9.94 25.25 7.09
N ALA A 73 -11.05 26.00 7.07
CA ALA A 73 -12.17 25.71 6.17
C ALA A 73 -11.74 25.82 4.71
N LEU A 74 -11.03 26.91 4.36
CA LEU A 74 -10.51 27.11 3.01
C LEU A 74 -9.51 26.00 2.61
N ASN A 75 -8.59 25.64 3.49
CA ASN A 75 -7.62 24.56 3.24
C ASN A 75 -8.32 23.19 3.08
N ALA A 76 -9.40 22.94 3.83
CA ALA A 76 -10.17 21.71 3.71
C ALA A 76 -10.97 21.66 2.39
N GLU A 77 -11.53 22.80 1.96
CA GLU A 77 -12.18 22.93 0.65
C GLU A 77 -11.18 22.68 -0.48
N ASP A 78 -9.99 23.28 -0.44
CA ASP A 78 -8.94 23.07 -1.44
C ASP A 78 -8.51 21.60 -1.50
N ALA A 79 -8.26 20.96 -0.35
CA ALA A 79 -7.92 19.54 -0.28
C ALA A 79 -9.04 18.65 -0.84
N LEU A 80 -10.30 18.98 -0.57
CA LEU A 80 -11.45 18.26 -1.10
C LEU A 80 -11.56 18.41 -2.63
N THR A 81 -11.36 19.62 -3.16
CA THR A 81 -11.36 19.82 -4.62
C THR A 81 -10.21 19.07 -5.31
N GLN A 82 -9.03 19.03 -4.69
CA GLN A 82 -7.89 18.27 -5.20
C GLN A 82 -8.19 16.76 -5.21
N ALA A 83 -8.70 16.22 -4.10
CA ALA A 83 -9.08 14.81 -4.02
C ALA A 83 -10.17 14.45 -5.05
N GLN A 84 -11.17 15.31 -5.25
CA GLN A 84 -12.20 15.10 -6.26
C GLN A 84 -11.64 15.11 -7.68
N ARG A 85 -10.67 15.99 -7.98
CA ARG A 85 -9.97 16.00 -9.27
C ARG A 85 -9.20 14.70 -9.48
N GLU A 86 -8.48 14.24 -8.47
CA GLU A 86 -7.72 12.98 -8.53
C GLU A 86 -8.64 11.76 -8.70
N ILE A 87 -9.75 11.70 -7.96
CA ILE A 87 -10.74 10.62 -8.13
C ILE A 87 -11.28 10.61 -9.56
N ARG A 88 -11.51 11.77 -10.18
CA ARG A 88 -11.96 11.84 -11.57
C ARG A 88 -10.89 11.33 -12.53
N THR A 89 -9.63 11.75 -12.38
CA THR A 89 -8.53 11.28 -13.25
C THR A 89 -8.26 9.78 -13.08
N GLN A 90 -8.37 9.25 -11.87
CA GLN A 90 -8.27 7.81 -11.62
C GLN A 90 -9.42 7.06 -12.27
N ARG A 91 -10.67 7.55 -12.17
CA ARG A 91 -11.83 6.93 -12.81
C ARG A 91 -11.73 6.92 -14.33
N THR A 92 -11.26 8.00 -14.96
CA THR A 92 -11.04 8.01 -16.42
C THR A 92 -9.97 7.01 -16.81
N ARG A 93 -8.87 6.93 -16.04
CA ARG A 93 -7.82 5.95 -16.30
C ARG A 93 -8.31 4.51 -16.14
N ILE A 94 -9.11 4.23 -15.12
CA ILE A 94 -9.72 2.91 -14.93
C ILE A 94 -10.64 2.56 -16.11
N ALA A 95 -11.46 3.51 -16.58
CA ALA A 95 -12.32 3.29 -17.74
C ALA A 95 -11.51 2.98 -19.01
N GLU A 96 -10.42 3.71 -19.27
CA GLU A 96 -9.51 3.43 -20.38
C GLU A 96 -8.89 2.02 -20.29
N LEU A 97 -8.41 1.63 -19.10
CA LEU A 97 -7.81 0.31 -18.90
C LEU A 97 -8.83 -0.81 -19.06
N LEU A 98 -10.05 -0.63 -18.55
CA LEU A 98 -11.13 -1.61 -18.74
C LEU A 98 -11.56 -1.73 -20.20
N GLY A 99 -11.52 -0.63 -20.97
CA GLY A 99 -11.72 -0.67 -22.42
C GLY A 99 -10.65 -1.55 -23.09
N LYS A 100 -9.37 -1.30 -22.80
CA LYS A 100 -8.26 -2.09 -23.34
C LYS A 100 -8.33 -3.57 -22.96
N ILE A 101 -8.70 -3.90 -21.72
CA ILE A 101 -8.87 -5.29 -21.29
C ILE A 101 -9.98 -5.96 -22.11
N ARG A 102 -11.12 -5.27 -22.29
CA ARG A 102 -12.22 -5.79 -23.09
C ARG A 102 -11.83 -6.02 -24.55
N ASP A 103 -11.09 -5.09 -25.14
CA ASP A 103 -10.62 -5.24 -26.52
C ASP A 103 -9.70 -6.47 -26.64
N LEU A 104 -8.77 -6.66 -25.70
CA LEU A 104 -7.90 -7.84 -25.65
C LEU A 104 -8.66 -9.16 -25.40
N GLU A 105 -9.69 -9.14 -24.56
CA GLU A 105 -10.56 -10.29 -24.32
C GLU A 105 -11.42 -10.61 -25.54
N HIS A 106 -11.88 -9.60 -26.28
CA HIS A 106 -12.65 -9.79 -27.52
C HIS A 106 -11.79 -10.35 -28.66
N ASP A 107 -10.53 -9.89 -28.77
CA ASP A 107 -9.56 -10.38 -29.73
C ASP A 107 -9.16 -11.84 -29.46
N LEU A 108 -9.39 -12.36 -28.24
CA LEU A 108 -9.13 -13.74 -27.87
C LEU A 108 -10.43 -14.56 -28.00
N PRO A 109 -10.65 -15.31 -29.11
CA PRO A 109 -11.92 -15.99 -29.31
C PRO A 109 -12.20 -16.98 -28.18
N GLU A 110 -13.47 -17.16 -27.80
CA GLU A 110 -13.85 -18.12 -26.76
C GLU A 110 -13.23 -19.50 -27.05
N GLY A 111 -12.58 -20.07 -26.04
CA GLY A 111 -11.85 -21.34 -26.17
C GLY A 111 -10.51 -21.27 -26.93
N ALA A 112 -9.99 -20.09 -27.30
CA ALA A 112 -8.65 -19.95 -27.87
C ALA A 112 -7.58 -20.45 -26.90
N LEU A 113 -7.70 -20.10 -25.61
CA LEU A 113 -6.79 -20.59 -24.57
C LEU A 113 -6.80 -22.13 -24.52
N GLN A 114 -7.99 -22.74 -24.52
CA GLN A 114 -8.13 -24.20 -24.51
C GLN A 114 -7.52 -24.83 -25.76
N ARG A 115 -7.78 -24.26 -26.95
CA ARG A 115 -7.19 -24.70 -28.22
C ARG A 115 -5.67 -24.62 -28.20
N ILE A 116 -5.10 -23.48 -27.80
CA ILE A 116 -3.65 -23.28 -27.70
C ILE A 116 -3.03 -24.27 -26.70
N VAL A 117 -3.68 -24.52 -25.57
CA VAL A 117 -3.20 -25.50 -24.59
C VAL A 117 -3.22 -26.92 -25.18
N THR A 118 -4.32 -27.31 -25.83
CA THR A 118 -4.40 -28.63 -26.49
C THR A 118 -3.39 -28.78 -27.62
N GLU A 119 -3.17 -27.74 -28.41
CA GLU A 119 -2.19 -27.75 -29.48
C GLU A 119 -0.76 -27.78 -28.93
N ASN A 120 -0.50 -27.09 -27.82
CA ASN A 120 0.80 -27.14 -27.17
C ASN A 120 1.11 -28.53 -26.59
N THR A 121 0.11 -29.21 -26.02
CA THR A 121 0.30 -30.58 -25.51
C THR A 121 0.50 -31.58 -26.64
N THR A 122 -0.26 -31.49 -27.73
CA THR A 122 -0.05 -32.36 -28.91
C THR A 122 1.31 -32.10 -29.55
N LEU A 123 1.71 -30.85 -29.76
CA LEU A 123 3.04 -30.51 -30.30
C LEU A 123 4.17 -31.06 -29.41
N LYS A 124 4.06 -30.92 -28.09
CA LYS A 124 5.03 -31.52 -27.16
C LYS A 124 5.11 -33.04 -27.27
N GLN A 125 3.96 -33.72 -27.44
CA GLN A 125 3.93 -35.16 -27.67
C GLN A 125 4.60 -35.52 -29.00
N HIS A 126 4.29 -34.81 -30.08
CA HIS A 126 4.92 -35.00 -31.39
C HIS A 126 6.44 -34.80 -31.34
N VAL A 127 6.93 -33.76 -30.66
CA VAL A 127 8.37 -33.53 -30.49
C VAL A 127 9.04 -34.69 -29.76
N ARG A 128 8.44 -35.20 -28.69
CA ARG A 128 8.96 -36.35 -27.95
C ARG A 128 9.00 -37.61 -28.82
N GLN A 129 7.92 -37.87 -29.56
CA GLN A 129 7.84 -39.02 -30.47
C GLN A 129 8.92 -38.94 -31.55
N LEU A 130 9.02 -37.80 -32.24
CA LEU A 130 10.02 -37.60 -33.29
C LEU A 130 11.46 -37.71 -32.78
N THR A 131 11.70 -37.31 -31.53
CA THR A 131 13.02 -37.44 -30.90
C THR A 131 13.34 -38.92 -30.64
N GLN A 132 12.38 -39.69 -30.12
CA GLN A 132 12.54 -41.13 -29.91
C GLN A 132 12.72 -41.89 -31.23
N ASP A 133 11.93 -41.56 -32.25
CA ASP A 133 12.03 -42.19 -33.57
C ASP A 133 13.37 -41.90 -34.24
N ASN A 134 13.85 -40.65 -34.15
CA ASN A 134 15.18 -40.30 -34.65
C ASN A 134 16.27 -41.09 -33.93
N GLN A 135 16.20 -41.22 -32.60
CA GLN A 135 17.16 -42.00 -31.85
C GLN A 135 17.15 -43.47 -32.31
N GLN A 136 15.98 -44.08 -32.46
CA GLN A 136 15.85 -45.45 -32.93
C GLN A 136 16.41 -45.65 -34.34
N ILE A 137 16.17 -44.71 -35.26
CA ILE A 137 16.71 -44.76 -36.62
C ILE A 137 18.22 -44.61 -36.60
N GLN A 138 18.77 -43.73 -35.75
CA GLN A 138 20.20 -43.56 -35.58
C GLN A 138 20.86 -44.84 -35.06
N GLU A 139 20.26 -45.50 -34.06
CA GLU A 139 20.73 -46.79 -33.53
C GLU A 139 20.70 -47.89 -34.61
N ARG A 140 19.62 -47.97 -35.40
CA ARG A 140 19.54 -48.92 -36.53
C ARG A 140 20.60 -48.64 -37.58
N LEU A 141 20.87 -47.37 -37.89
CA LEU A 141 21.90 -46.97 -38.85
C LEU A 141 23.30 -47.32 -38.35
N THR A 142 23.59 -47.12 -37.06
CA THR A 142 24.89 -47.49 -36.49
C THR A 142 25.07 -49.01 -36.49
N SER A 143 24.05 -49.79 -36.11
CA SER A 143 24.09 -51.25 -36.20
C SER A 143 24.27 -51.75 -37.65
N ALA A 144 23.54 -51.18 -38.62
CA ALA A 144 23.68 -51.54 -40.03
C ALA A 144 25.07 -51.22 -40.57
N ARG A 145 25.67 -50.08 -40.18
CA ARG A 145 27.05 -49.72 -40.53
C ARG A 145 28.06 -50.66 -39.91
N GLN A 146 27.88 -51.04 -38.65
CA GLN A 146 28.75 -52.01 -37.99
C GLN A 146 28.67 -53.39 -38.65
N ASN A 147 27.46 -53.84 -39.01
CA ASN A 147 27.27 -55.10 -39.71
C ASN A 147 27.93 -55.09 -41.10
N ASN A 148 27.76 -54.03 -41.88
CA ASN A 148 28.46 -53.90 -43.18
C ASN A 148 29.98 -53.98 -43.00
N ARG A 149 30.55 -53.21 -42.06
CA ARG A 149 31.99 -53.27 -41.77
C ARG A 149 32.45 -54.66 -41.34
N PHE A 150 31.62 -55.41 -40.61
CA PHE A 150 31.92 -56.79 -40.23
C PHE A 150 31.90 -57.72 -41.44
N MET A 151 30.90 -57.60 -42.31
CA MET A 151 30.81 -58.40 -43.54
C MET A 151 31.96 -58.08 -44.51
N ASP A 152 32.33 -56.81 -44.67
CA ASP A 152 33.45 -56.38 -45.51
C ASP A 152 34.77 -57.02 -45.06
N LYS A 153 35.04 -57.02 -43.74
CA LYS A 153 36.22 -57.69 -43.17
C LYS A 153 36.19 -59.19 -43.44
N ARG A 154 35.04 -59.84 -43.21
CA ARG A 154 34.89 -61.28 -43.43
C ARG A 154 35.06 -61.66 -44.90
N ILE A 155 34.56 -60.83 -45.82
CA ILE A 155 34.75 -61.00 -47.26
C ILE A 155 36.24 -60.88 -47.59
N ALA A 156 36.92 -59.83 -47.13
CA ALA A 156 38.37 -59.66 -47.35
C ALA A 156 39.19 -60.84 -46.80
N ASP A 157 38.85 -61.35 -45.62
CA ASP A 157 39.51 -62.53 -45.03
C ASP A 157 39.29 -63.79 -45.89
N LEU A 158 38.08 -63.99 -46.43
CA LEU A 158 37.78 -65.11 -47.33
C LEU A 158 38.47 -64.96 -48.69
N GLU A 159 38.50 -63.75 -49.25
CA GLU A 159 39.23 -63.44 -50.48
C GLU A 159 40.72 -63.71 -50.33
N ALA A 160 41.32 -63.35 -49.18
CA ALA A 160 42.72 -63.65 -48.87
C ALA A 160 42.98 -65.17 -48.79
N GLN A 161 42.05 -65.95 -48.25
CA GLN A 161 42.14 -67.42 -48.23
C GLN A 161 42.02 -68.04 -49.63
N LEU A 162 41.20 -67.45 -50.52
CA LEU A 162 40.97 -67.96 -51.86
C LEU A 162 42.06 -67.53 -52.88
N ALA A 163 42.71 -66.39 -52.66
CA ALA A 163 43.77 -65.85 -53.50
C ALA A 163 44.86 -66.86 -53.95
N PRO A 164 45.44 -67.71 -53.07
CA PRO A 164 46.46 -68.69 -53.49
C PRO A 164 45.93 -69.77 -54.45
N TYR A 165 44.62 -70.07 -54.41
CA TYR A 165 43.99 -71.05 -55.31
C TYR A 165 43.62 -70.47 -56.68
N LEU A 166 43.54 -69.14 -56.79
CA LEU A 166 43.23 -68.43 -58.03
C LEU A 166 44.50 -68.01 -58.81
N THR A 167 45.64 -67.92 -58.14
CA THR A 167 46.92 -67.46 -58.74
C THR A 167 47.89 -68.59 -59.10
N THR A 168 47.55 -69.85 -58.80
CA THR A 168 48.35 -71.01 -59.22
C THR A 168 48.14 -71.27 -60.72
N PRO A 169 49.16 -71.14 -61.59
CA PRO A 169 48.99 -71.42 -63.01
C PRO A 169 48.75 -72.92 -63.23
N PRO A 170 47.97 -73.34 -64.25
CA PRO A 170 47.78 -74.75 -64.53
C PRO A 170 49.13 -75.41 -64.82
N PRO A 171 49.34 -76.68 -64.38
CA PRO A 171 50.57 -77.39 -64.69
C PRO A 171 50.74 -77.43 -66.21
N ARG A 172 51.89 -76.94 -66.71
CA ARG A 172 52.21 -77.05 -68.14
C ARG A 172 52.37 -78.54 -68.48
N PRO A 173 51.79 -79.01 -69.59
CA PRO A 173 51.94 -80.39 -70.05
C PRO A 173 53.39 -80.72 -70.42
#